data_AF-A0A940JAL9-F1
#
_entry.id   AF-A0A940JAL9-F1
#
_cell.length_a   1.000
_cell.length_b   1.000
_cell.length_c   1.000
_cell.angle_alpha   90.00
_cell.angle_beta   90.00
_cell.angle_gamma   90.00
#
_symmetry.space_group_name_H-M   'P 1'
#
loop_
_entity.id
_entity.type
_entity.pdbx_description
1 polymer ?
#
loop_
_entity_poly.entity_id
_entity_poly.type
_entity_poly.pdbx_seq_one_letter_code
_entity_poly.pdbx_strand_id
1 'polypeptide(L)'
;MPFMFDLDFPKLTPELGVAIEQAVADAGAWPVRFTPGREERRWFGIRKHYPAVLEISTQDGRGHVLLDPDHWDETSWELRPDATERVATLIVILAEHAPLGFLFRATWAGSPVEHQHAMSAVELAALVRGGELNDHTSYLVESVE
;
A
#
# COMPACT_ATOMS: atom_id res chain seq x y z
N MET A 1 -17.49 4.46 4.18
CA MET A 1 -16.68 4.53 2.93
C MET A 1 -15.71 3.36 2.95
N PRO A 2 -15.28 2.77 1.82
CA PRO A 2 -14.31 1.69 1.88
C PRO A 2 -12.96 2.23 2.35
N PHE A 3 -12.33 1.49 3.28
CA PHE A 3 -10.93 1.67 3.61
C PHE A 3 -10.06 1.14 2.48
N MET A 4 -8.94 1.82 2.21
CA MET A 4 -7.94 1.35 1.28
C MET A 4 -6.55 1.83 1.69
N PHE A 5 -5.54 1.10 1.22
CA PHE A 5 -4.22 1.68 1.07
C PHE A 5 -4.07 2.25 -0.34
N ASP A 6 -3.57 3.46 -0.41
CA ASP A 6 -3.08 4.05 -1.65
C ASP A 6 -1.55 3.91 -1.66
N LEU A 7 -1.05 3.26 -2.71
CA LEU A 7 0.36 2.98 -2.91
C LEU A 7 0.76 3.52 -4.27
N ASP A 8 1.54 4.60 -4.28
CA ASP A 8 2.17 5.09 -5.48
C ASP A 8 3.62 4.60 -5.50
N PHE A 9 3.91 3.73 -6.46
CA PHE A 9 5.21 3.09 -6.64
C PHE A 9 5.81 3.57 -7.98
N PRO A 10 6.64 4.63 -7.98
CA PRO A 10 7.18 5.20 -9.19
C PRO A 10 7.90 4.16 -10.04
N LYS A 11 7.60 4.15 -11.34
CA LYS A 11 8.21 3.25 -12.34
C LYS A 11 8.01 1.76 -12.07
N LEU A 12 6.86 1.37 -11.51
CA LEU A 12 6.46 -0.03 -11.39
C LEU A 12 6.42 -0.73 -12.77
N THR A 13 7.40 -1.59 -13.04
CA THR A 13 7.41 -2.44 -14.25
C THR A 13 6.75 -3.79 -13.97
N PRO A 14 6.33 -4.55 -14.99
CA PRO A 14 5.79 -5.89 -14.81
C PRO A 14 6.71 -6.84 -14.05
N GLU A 15 8.00 -6.82 -14.36
CA GLU A 15 9.00 -7.67 -13.70
C GLU A 15 9.13 -7.32 -12.22
N LEU A 16 9.17 -6.02 -11.91
CA LEU A 16 9.25 -5.53 -10.54
C LEU A 16 7.98 -5.86 -9.74
N GLY A 17 6.80 -5.64 -10.33
CA GLY A 17 5.53 -5.92 -9.68
C GLY A 17 5.35 -7.41 -9.33
N VAL A 18 5.72 -8.30 -10.25
CA VAL A 18 5.70 -9.75 -10.00
C VAL A 18 6.74 -10.15 -8.94
N ALA A 19 7.94 -9.55 -8.97
CA ALA A 19 8.96 -9.82 -7.97
C ALA A 19 8.51 -9.41 -6.56
N ILE A 20 7.88 -8.25 -6.43
CA ILE A 20 7.32 -7.77 -5.15
C ILE A 20 6.20 -8.70 -4.67
N GLU A 21 5.24 -9.04 -5.53
CA GLU A 21 4.14 -9.95 -5.16
C GLU A 21 4.67 -11.30 -4.67
N GLN A 22 5.68 -11.85 -5.34
CA GLN A 22 6.35 -13.09 -4.93
C GLN A 22 7.08 -12.94 -3.60
N ALA A 23 7.88 -11.89 -3.43
CA ALA A 23 8.64 -11.64 -2.19
C ALA A 23 7.71 -11.47 -0.97
N VAL A 24 6.58 -10.78 -1.15
CA VAL A 24 5.54 -10.61 -0.13
C VAL A 24 4.93 -11.96 0.24
N ALA A 25 4.61 -12.80 -0.75
CA ALA A 25 4.06 -14.13 -0.51
C ALA A 25 5.06 -15.04 0.24
N ASP A 26 6.32 -15.06 -0.20
CA ASP A 26 7.39 -15.88 0.38
C ASP A 26 7.71 -15.49 1.83
N ALA A 27 7.64 -14.20 2.14
CA ALA A 27 7.82 -13.68 3.50
C ALA A 27 6.60 -13.90 4.42
N GLY A 28 5.46 -14.38 3.89
CA GLY A 28 4.21 -14.46 4.65
C GLY A 28 3.66 -13.08 5.05
N ALA A 29 4.09 -12.01 4.37
CA ALA A 29 3.66 -10.64 4.63
C ALA A 29 2.19 -10.44 4.22
N TRP A 30 1.68 -9.22 4.40
CA TRP A 30 0.29 -8.93 4.06
C TRP A 30 0.09 -8.94 2.54
N PRO A 31 -0.94 -9.61 2.00
CA PRO A 31 -1.04 -9.82 0.56
C PRO A 31 -1.11 -8.52 -0.24
N VAL A 32 -0.37 -8.51 -1.35
CA VAL A 32 -0.48 -7.50 -2.40
C VAL A 32 -0.81 -8.16 -3.73
N ARG A 33 -1.35 -7.36 -4.65
CA ARG A 33 -1.67 -7.80 -5.99
C ARG A 33 -1.07 -6.83 -7.00
N PHE A 34 -0.28 -7.34 -7.92
CA PHE A 34 0.17 -6.60 -9.08
C PHE A 34 -0.89 -6.68 -10.19
N THR A 35 -1.25 -5.53 -10.75
CA THR A 35 -2.05 -5.46 -11.98
C THR A 35 -1.22 -4.76 -13.07
N PRO A 36 -0.90 -5.45 -14.18
CA PRO A 36 -0.13 -4.85 -15.25
C PRO A 36 -0.90 -3.71 -15.93
N GLY A 37 -0.17 -2.69 -16.36
CA GLY A 37 -0.73 -1.59 -17.13
C GLY A 37 -1.32 -2.08 -18.44
N ARG A 38 -2.40 -1.44 -18.88
CA ARG A 38 -3.08 -1.80 -20.14
C ARG A 38 -3.54 -0.57 -20.91
N GLU A 39 -3.54 -0.68 -22.24
CA GLU A 39 -4.19 0.28 -23.13
C GLU A 39 -5.53 -0.30 -23.59
N GLU A 40 -6.63 0.41 -23.31
CA GLU A 40 -7.94 0.08 -23.85
C GLU A 40 -8.26 1.02 -25.01
N ARG A 41 -8.70 0.44 -26.14
CA ARG A 41 -9.33 1.19 -27.23
C ARG A 41 -10.84 1.19 -27.04
N ARG A 42 -11.42 2.38 -26.93
CA ARG A 42 -12.89 2.55 -26.94
C ARG A 42 -13.43 2.74 -28.35
N TRP A 43 -14.71 2.43 -28.52
CA TRP A 43 -15.48 2.85 -29.69
C TRP A 43 -15.30 4.37 -29.84
N PHE A 44 -15.10 4.89 -31.05
CA PHE A 44 -14.63 6.26 -31.37
C PHE A 44 -13.11 6.50 -31.32
N GLY A 45 -12.27 5.48 -31.12
CA GLY A 45 -10.82 5.62 -31.25
C GLY A 45 -10.11 6.31 -30.08
N ILE A 46 -10.85 6.59 -29.00
CA ILE A 46 -10.27 7.07 -27.74
C ILE A 46 -9.44 5.94 -27.13
N ARG A 47 -8.15 6.21 -26.94
CA ARG A 47 -7.23 5.32 -26.22
C ARG A 47 -7.20 5.74 -24.76
N LYS A 48 -7.44 4.81 -23.86
CA LYS A 48 -7.31 5.02 -22.41
C LYS A 48 -6.15 4.16 -21.92
N HIS A 49 -5.17 4.82 -21.31
CA HIS A 49 -4.05 4.17 -20.67
C HIS A 49 -4.34 3.97 -19.19
N TYR A 50 -4.14 2.74 -18.70
CA TYR A 50 -4.19 2.39 -17.30
C TYR A 50 -2.76 2.05 -16.86
N PRO A 51 -2.19 2.77 -15.88
CA PRO A 51 -0.86 2.46 -15.38
C PRO A 51 -0.85 1.09 -14.69
N ALA A 52 0.34 0.52 -14.55
CA ALA A 52 0.53 -0.64 -13.69
C ALA A 52 0.34 -0.20 -12.23
N VAL A 53 -0.26 -1.06 -11.40
CA VAL A 53 -0.55 -0.75 -10.00
C VAL A 53 -0.22 -1.94 -9.10
N LEU A 54 0.13 -1.64 -7.85
CA LEU A 54 0.28 -2.61 -6.78
C LEU A 54 -0.76 -2.30 -5.71
N GLU A 55 -1.67 -3.22 -5.46
CA GLU A 55 -2.80 -3.04 -4.54
C GLU A 55 -2.57 -3.87 -3.28
N ILE A 56 -2.62 -3.24 -2.10
CA ILE A 56 -2.60 -3.96 -0.83
C ILE A 56 -4.02 -4.47 -0.55
N SER A 57 -4.16 -5.78 -0.32
CA SER A 57 -5.46 -6.38 -0.08
C SER A 57 -6.09 -5.87 1.22
N THR A 58 -7.40 -5.68 1.28
CA THR A 58 -8.11 -5.36 2.53
C THR A 58 -8.46 -6.61 3.34
N GLN A 59 -8.21 -7.80 2.77
CA GLN A 59 -8.45 -9.09 3.40
C GLN A 59 -7.26 -10.03 3.16
N ASP A 60 -7.00 -10.93 4.11
CA ASP A 60 -6.05 -12.01 3.88
C ASP A 60 -6.67 -13.16 3.05
N GLY A 61 -5.85 -14.17 2.72
CA GLY A 61 -6.30 -15.37 2.00
C GLY A 61 -7.32 -16.24 2.75
N ARG A 62 -7.67 -15.89 4.00
CA ARG A 62 -8.70 -16.56 4.83
C ARG A 62 -9.96 -15.70 4.99
N GLY A 63 -10.00 -14.51 4.38
CA GLY A 63 -11.11 -13.58 4.49
C GLY A 63 -11.11 -12.73 5.76
N HIS A 64 -10.02 -12.73 6.53
CA HIS A 64 -9.86 -11.84 7.66
C HIS A 64 -9.61 -10.41 7.16
N VAL A 65 -10.48 -9.48 7.56
CA VAL A 65 -10.34 -8.05 7.26
C VAL A 65 -9.11 -7.51 7.97
N LEU A 66 -8.40 -6.60 7.30
CA LEU A 66 -7.19 -5.95 7.78
C LEU A 66 -7.41 -5.08 9.03
N LEU A 67 -8.44 -4.24 9.00
CA LEU A 67 -8.76 -3.30 10.07
C LEU A 67 -9.45 -4.02 11.24
N ASP A 68 -9.21 -3.49 12.44
CA ASP A 68 -10.04 -3.82 13.59
C ASP A 68 -11.46 -3.21 13.41
N PRO A 69 -12.53 -4.02 13.49
CA PRO A 69 -13.90 -3.53 13.31
C PRO A 69 -14.32 -2.46 14.34
N ASP A 70 -13.67 -2.37 15.49
CA ASP A 70 -14.02 -1.39 16.53
C ASP A 70 -13.49 0.03 16.20
N HIS A 71 -12.55 0.17 15.24
CA HIS A 71 -11.87 1.43 14.91
C HIS A 71 -12.31 2.02 13.55
N TRP A 72 -13.49 1.64 13.06
CA TRP A 72 -13.96 2.00 11.71
C TRP A 72 -14.37 3.48 11.54
N ASP A 73 -14.38 4.28 12.61
CA ASP A 73 -14.75 5.70 12.59
C ASP A 73 -13.65 6.62 13.16
N GLU A 74 -12.44 6.09 13.38
CA GLU A 74 -11.31 6.85 13.93
C GLU A 74 -10.41 7.44 12.83
N THR A 75 -9.71 8.54 13.17
CA THR A 75 -8.71 9.19 12.31
C THR A 75 -7.34 8.53 12.37
N SER A 76 -7.06 7.79 13.46
CA SER A 76 -5.91 6.90 13.62
C SER A 76 -6.34 5.46 13.45
N TRP A 77 -5.48 4.66 12.82
CA TRP A 77 -5.82 3.31 12.40
C TRP A 77 -5.10 2.24 13.19
N GLU A 78 -5.87 1.43 13.92
CA GLU A 78 -5.37 0.18 14.47
C GLU A 78 -5.66 -0.98 13.52
N LEU A 79 -4.59 -1.55 12.96
CA LEU A 79 -4.69 -2.82 12.24
C LEU A 79 -4.88 -3.94 13.26
N ARG A 80 -5.50 -5.04 12.84
CA ARG A 80 -5.54 -6.21 13.73
C ARG A 80 -4.13 -6.65 14.13
N PRO A 81 -3.95 -7.23 15.33
CA PRO A 81 -2.63 -7.68 15.78
C PRO A 81 -1.93 -8.65 14.81
N ASP A 82 -2.69 -9.54 14.15
CA ASP A 82 -2.17 -10.49 13.16
C ASP A 82 -1.87 -9.85 11.79
N ALA A 83 -2.47 -8.70 11.50
CA ALA A 83 -2.20 -7.91 10.29
C ALA A 83 -1.03 -6.94 10.46
N THR A 84 -0.87 -6.39 11.67
CA THR A 84 0.10 -5.34 12.01
C THR A 84 1.52 -5.70 11.60
N GLU A 85 2.06 -6.82 12.10
CA GLU A 85 3.42 -7.24 11.76
C GLU A 85 3.57 -7.62 10.29
N ARG A 86 2.50 -8.12 9.66
CA ARG A 86 2.49 -8.51 8.25
C ARG A 86 2.52 -7.29 7.33
N VAL A 87 1.84 -6.20 7.70
CA VAL A 87 1.89 -4.92 6.98
C VAL A 87 3.22 -4.22 7.23
N ALA A 88 3.73 -4.24 8.46
CA ALA A 88 5.06 -3.70 8.76
C ALA A 88 6.15 -4.41 7.95
N THR A 89 6.07 -5.74 7.82
CA THR A 89 6.96 -6.54 6.96
C THR A 89 6.79 -6.19 5.48
N LEU A 90 5.55 -6.02 5.01
CA LEU A 90 5.27 -5.59 3.65
C LEU A 90 5.96 -4.26 3.32
N ILE A 91 5.89 -3.25 4.19
CA ILE A 91 6.52 -1.94 3.98
C ILE A 91 8.03 -2.07 3.78
N VAL A 92 8.69 -2.94 4.54
CA VAL A 92 10.13 -3.19 4.40
C VAL A 92 10.43 -3.83 3.05
N ILE A 93 9.67 -4.85 2.64
CA ILE A 93 9.83 -5.51 1.33
C ILE A 93 9.64 -4.52 0.18
N LEU A 94 8.63 -3.65 0.28
CA LEU A 94 8.39 -2.60 -0.72
C LEU A 94 9.60 -1.68 -0.86
N ALA A 95 10.19 -1.26 0.26
CA ALA A 95 11.35 -0.38 0.27
C ALA A 95 12.60 -1.03 -0.35
N GLU A 96 12.84 -2.32 -0.09
CA GLU A 96 13.95 -3.07 -0.70
C GLU A 96 13.83 -3.12 -2.24
N HIS A 97 12.62 -3.01 -2.77
CA HIS A 97 12.33 -3.06 -4.20
C HIS A 97 12.09 -1.65 -4.81
N ALA A 98 12.13 -0.58 -4.01
CA ALA A 98 11.81 0.79 -4.41
C ALA A 98 13.06 1.70 -4.42
N PRO A 99 13.95 1.62 -5.42
CA PRO A 99 15.16 2.43 -5.47
C PRO A 99 14.90 3.95 -5.55
N LEU A 100 13.68 4.36 -5.92
CA LEU A 100 13.25 5.76 -5.99
C LEU A 100 12.30 6.14 -4.84
N GLY A 101 12.12 5.26 -3.86
CA GLY A 101 11.09 5.40 -2.84
C GLY A 101 9.68 5.12 -3.36
N PHE A 102 8.70 5.27 -2.48
CA PHE A 102 7.27 5.12 -2.78
C PHE A 102 6.43 6.01 -1.84
N LEU A 103 5.19 6.31 -2.23
CA LEU A 103 4.21 6.93 -1.33
C LEU A 103 3.27 5.87 -0.79
N PHE A 104 3.08 5.88 0.51
CA PHE A 104 2.16 5.03 1.22
C PHE A 104 1.12 5.87 1.93
N ARG A 105 -0.14 5.46 1.83
CA ARG A 105 -1.23 6.11 2.54
C ARG A 105 -2.27 5.09 2.96
N ALA A 106 -2.64 5.10 4.24
CA ALA A 106 -3.88 4.48 4.71
C ALA A 106 -4.98 5.55 4.66
N THR A 107 -6.13 5.28 4.04
CA THR A 107 -7.16 6.31 3.88
C THR A 107 -8.57 5.74 3.73
N TRP A 108 -9.57 6.54 4.10
CA TRP A 108 -10.91 6.38 3.56
C TRP A 108 -10.97 6.86 2.12
N ALA A 109 -11.72 6.16 1.28
CA ALA A 109 -11.99 6.64 -0.08
C ALA A 109 -12.65 8.03 -0.04
N GLY A 110 -11.97 9.03 -0.61
CA GLY A 110 -12.44 10.41 -0.68
C GLY A 110 -11.83 11.35 0.38
N SER A 111 -11.08 10.86 1.37
CA SER A 111 -10.38 11.75 2.31
C SER A 111 -9.28 12.54 1.57
N PRO A 112 -9.16 13.86 1.80
CA PRO A 112 -8.06 14.65 1.25
C PRO A 112 -6.75 14.35 1.99
N VAL A 113 -5.63 14.54 1.29
CA VAL A 113 -4.30 14.61 1.93
C VAL A 113 -4.10 16.02 2.47
N GLU A 114 -3.82 16.14 3.76
CA GLU A 114 -3.54 17.42 4.43
C GLU A 114 -2.06 17.54 4.80
N HIS A 115 -1.40 16.40 5.04
CA HIS A 115 -0.01 16.32 5.46
C HIS A 115 0.78 15.34 4.59
N GLN A 116 2.06 15.65 4.39
CA GLN A 116 3.02 14.75 3.77
C GLN A 116 4.26 14.66 4.66
N HIS A 117 4.66 13.44 4.99
CA HIS A 117 5.82 13.16 5.85
C HIS A 117 6.81 12.25 5.13
N ALA A 118 8.04 12.73 4.96
CA ALA A 118 9.15 11.90 4.48
C ALA A 118 9.73 11.11 5.67
N MET A 119 9.95 9.82 5.48
CA MET A 119 10.51 8.93 6.50
C MET A 119 11.11 7.68 5.87
N SER A 120 11.89 6.94 6.65
CA SER A 120 12.39 5.62 6.28
C SER A 120 11.31 4.55 6.36
N ALA A 121 11.53 3.42 5.68
CA ALA A 121 10.65 2.26 5.76
C ALA A 121 10.56 1.69 7.19
N VAL A 122 11.65 1.80 7.97
CA VAL A 122 11.70 1.34 9.36
C VAL A 122 10.81 2.21 10.25
N GLU A 123 10.84 3.53 10.05
CA GLU A 123 9.98 4.47 10.79
C GLU A 123 8.52 4.25 10.43
N LEU A 124 8.19 4.10 9.14
CA LEU A 124 6.82 3.81 8.73
C LEU A 124 6.33 2.47 9.29
N ALA A 125 7.16 1.43 9.26
CA ALA A 125 6.84 0.13 9.87
C ALA A 125 6.63 0.25 11.40
N ALA A 126 7.34 1.15 12.09
CA ALA A 126 7.12 1.44 13.50
C ALA A 126 5.78 2.16 13.74
N LEU A 127 5.39 3.12 12.89
CA LEU A 127 4.07 3.77 12.96
C LEU A 127 2.93 2.76 12.79
N VAL A 128 3.08 1.82 11.84
CA VAL A 128 2.10 0.74 11.65
C VAL A 128 1.96 -0.09 12.92
N ARG A 129 3.08 -0.45 13.56
CA ARG A 129 3.06 -1.21 14.82
C ARG A 129 2.43 -0.45 15.98
N GLY A 130 2.56 0.88 15.99
CA GLY A 130 1.95 1.74 16.99
C GLY A 130 0.47 2.04 16.76
N GLY A 131 -0.10 1.65 15.61
CA GLY A 131 -1.46 2.08 15.23
C GLY A 131 -1.56 3.58 14.93
N GLU A 132 -0.44 4.21 14.54
CA GLU A 132 -0.32 5.67 14.42
C GLU A 132 -0.44 6.17 12.96
N LEU A 133 -0.92 5.33 12.04
CA LEU A 133 -1.25 5.77 10.69
C LEU A 133 -2.45 6.72 10.73
N ASN A 134 -2.40 7.79 9.92
CA ASN A 134 -3.44 8.81 9.86
C ASN A 134 -4.02 8.94 8.45
N ASP A 135 -5.34 9.05 8.32
CA ASP A 135 -6.07 9.05 7.04
C ASP A 135 -5.83 10.28 6.15
N HIS A 136 -5.40 11.38 6.76
CA HIS A 136 -5.07 12.65 6.09
C HIS A 136 -3.57 12.80 5.80
N THR A 137 -2.77 11.79 6.09
CA THR A 137 -1.31 11.83 5.92
C THR A 137 -0.84 10.92 4.80
N SER A 138 0.00 11.45 3.92
CA SER A 138 0.77 10.70 2.94
C SER A 138 2.21 10.52 3.42
N TYR A 139 2.68 9.28 3.44
CA TYR A 139 4.02 8.92 3.91
C TYR A 139 4.92 8.67 2.70
N LEU A 140 5.89 9.55 2.47
CA LEU A 140 6.92 9.37 1.45
C LEU A 140 8.04 8.54 2.04
N VAL A 141 8.17 7.30 1.58
CA VAL A 141 9.25 6.41 1.96
C VAL A 141 10.42 6.64 1.01
N GLU A 142 11.49 7.23 1.53
CA GLU A 142 12.70 7.50 0.75
C GLU A 142 13.55 6.22 0.61
N SER A 143 14.29 6.10 -0.49
CA SER A 143 15.17 4.94 -0.68
C SER A 143 16.35 5.00 0.29
N VAL A 144 16.80 3.83 0.73
CA VAL A 144 18.02 3.71 1.53
C VAL A 144 19.19 3.77 0.54
N GLU A 145 19.91 4.89 0.52
CA GLU A 145 21.21 5.01 -0.17
C GLU A 145 22.29 4.13 0.47
#